data_AF-A0AAU3NTB8-F1
#
_entry.id   AF-A0AAU3NTB8-F1
#
_cell.length_a   1.000
_cell.length_b   1.000
_cell.length_c   1.000
_cell.angle_alpha   90.00
_cell.angle_beta   90.00
_cell.angle_gamma   90.00
#
_symmetry.space_group_name_H-M   'P 1'
#
loop_
_entity.id
_entity.type
_entity.pdbx_description
1 polymer ?
#
loop_
_entity_poly.entity_id
_entity_poly.type
_entity_poly.pdbx_seq_one_letter_code
_entity_poly.pdbx_strand_id
1 'polypeptide(L)'
;MKAVVGETVVAEAASEAVVSIEGNIYFPPDSIAAGALRDSPTPYTCPWKGRAQYHDVVVGKMALRDGAWSYPNIKESAATRVGRDFSGYVAFDVRQVRIEN
;
A
#
# COMPACT_ATOMS: atom_id res chain seq x y z
N MET A 1 -9.29 -4.83 9.06
CA MET A 1 -8.94 -3.72 8.14
C MET A 1 -9.17 -4.14 6.70
N LYS A 2 -9.81 -3.28 5.90
CA LYS A 2 -10.04 -3.50 4.47
C LYS A 2 -9.70 -2.24 3.67
N ALA A 3 -9.17 -2.44 2.46
CA ALA A 3 -9.09 -1.42 1.42
C ALA A 3 -10.12 -1.76 0.34
N VAL A 4 -11.00 -0.80 0.01
CA VAL A 4 -12.22 -1.05 -0.77
C VAL A 4 -12.37 -0.01 -1.89
N VAL A 5 -12.67 -0.48 -3.09
CA VAL A 5 -13.05 0.32 -4.26
C VAL A 5 -14.47 -0.05 -4.68
N GLY A 6 -15.43 0.85 -4.49
CA GLY A 6 -16.85 0.51 -4.62
C GLY A 6 -17.23 -0.56 -3.60
N GLU A 7 -17.57 -1.76 -4.07
CA GLU A 7 -17.86 -2.95 -3.25
C GLU A 7 -16.72 -3.99 -3.29
N THR A 8 -15.66 -3.74 -4.07
CA THR A 8 -14.56 -4.69 -4.25
C THR A 8 -13.48 -4.46 -3.19
N VAL A 9 -13.18 -5.51 -2.42
CA VAL A 9 -12.06 -5.53 -1.48
C VAL A 9 -10.77 -5.79 -2.25
N VAL A 10 -9.83 -4.85 -2.20
CA VAL A 10 -8.52 -4.93 -2.87
C VAL A 10 -7.39 -5.30 -1.91
N ALA A 11 -7.61 -5.18 -0.60
CA ALA A 11 -6.77 -5.75 0.44
C ALA A 11 -7.58 -6.00 1.72
N GLU A 12 -7.25 -7.07 2.45
CA GLU A 12 -7.87 -7.39 3.74
C GLU A 12 -6.87 -8.03 4.70
N ALA A 13 -6.72 -7.43 5.87
CA ALA A 13 -5.82 -7.92 6.90
C ALA A 13 -6.39 -7.67 8.31
N ALA A 14 -5.94 -8.49 9.27
CA ALA A 14 -6.17 -8.24 10.68
C ALA A 14 -5.49 -6.92 11.11
N SER A 15 -6.07 -6.23 12.10
CA SER A 15 -5.62 -4.88 12.50
C SER A 15 -4.21 -4.87 13.09
N GLU A 16 -3.76 -5.98 13.68
CA GLU A 16 -2.42 -6.19 14.19
C GLU A 16 -1.38 -6.49 13.09
N ALA A 17 -1.83 -6.92 11.91
CA ALA A 17 -0.95 -7.25 10.80
C ALA A 17 -0.54 -6.00 10.01
N VAL A 18 -1.41 -4.98 9.94
CA VAL A 18 -1.12 -3.72 9.25
C VAL A 18 -0.19 -2.82 10.05
N VAL A 19 0.40 -1.82 9.37
CA VAL A 19 1.26 -0.81 10.00
C VAL A 19 0.70 0.59 9.73
N SER A 20 0.52 1.40 10.77
CA SER A 20 0.12 2.81 10.61
C SER A 20 1.36 3.70 10.56
N ILE A 21 1.54 4.43 9.46
CA ILE A 21 2.71 5.30 9.25
C ILE A 21 2.21 6.62 8.66
N GLU A 22 2.40 7.72 9.39
CA GLU A 22 2.06 9.09 8.94
C GLU A 22 0.62 9.20 8.42
N GLY A 23 -0.33 8.57 9.14
CA GLY A 23 -1.76 8.57 8.79
C GLY A 23 -2.18 7.60 7.69
N ASN A 24 -1.25 6.82 7.12
CA ASN A 24 -1.54 5.81 6.12
C ASN A 24 -1.50 4.41 6.74
N ILE A 25 -2.37 3.52 6.27
CA ILE A 25 -2.38 2.11 6.65
C ILE A 25 -1.65 1.31 5.58
N TYR A 26 -0.62 0.59 6.00
CA TYR A 26 0.20 -0.28 5.17
C TYR A 26 -0.22 -1.72 5.38
N PHE A 27 -0.73 -2.33 4.32
CA PHE A 27 -1.20 -3.72 4.26
C PHE A 27 -0.04 -4.65 3.90
N PRO A 28 0.10 -5.81 4.56
CA PRO A 28 1.05 -6.85 4.15
C PRO A 28 0.89 -7.27 2.67
N PRO A 29 1.96 -7.61 1.95
CA PRO A 29 1.88 -7.96 0.52
C PRO A 29 0.95 -9.15 0.22
N ASP A 30 0.87 -10.11 1.14
CA ASP A 30 0.03 -11.31 1.05
C ASP A 30 -1.46 -11.03 1.32
N SER A 31 -1.78 -9.87 1.91
CA SER A 31 -3.15 -9.41 2.11
C SER A 31 -3.77 -8.72 0.90
N ILE A 32 -2.98 -8.47 -0.14
CA ILE A 32 -3.43 -7.80 -1.37
C ILE A 32 -4.15 -8.81 -2.27
N ALA A 33 -5.34 -8.46 -2.74
CA ALA A 33 -6.10 -9.31 -3.63
C ALA A 33 -5.33 -9.55 -4.95
N ALA A 34 -5.33 -10.79 -5.42
CA ALA A 34 -4.62 -11.16 -6.63
C ALA A 34 -5.11 -10.33 -7.83
N GLY A 35 -4.16 -9.71 -8.55
CA GLY A 35 -4.47 -8.86 -9.70
C GLY A 35 -5.01 -7.47 -9.37
N ALA A 36 -5.09 -7.09 -8.09
CA ALA A 36 -5.56 -5.76 -7.69
C ALA A 36 -4.54 -4.64 -7.91
N LEU A 37 -3.27 -4.97 -8.17
CA LEU A 37 -2.21 -4.00 -8.41
C LEU A 37 -1.54 -4.24 -9.76
N ARG A 38 -1.17 -3.14 -10.41
CA ARG A 38 -0.28 -3.11 -11.57
C ARG A 38 0.75 -2.02 -11.38
N ASP A 39 2.03 -2.34 -11.56
CA ASP A 39 3.11 -1.37 -11.44
C ASP A 39 2.87 -0.13 -12.32
N SER A 40 2.97 1.04 -11.70
CA SER A 40 3.00 2.33 -12.37
C SER A 40 4.44 2.81 -12.55
N PRO A 41 4.78 3.47 -13.68
CA PRO A 41 6.12 4.01 -13.90
C PRO A 41 6.42 5.28 -13.10
N THR A 42 5.50 5.77 -12.27
CA THR A 42 5.67 7.03 -11.50
C THR A 42 6.89 6.96 -10.58
N PRO A 43 7.92 7.80 -10.80
CA PRO A 43 9.13 7.77 -10.00
C PRO A 43 8.97 8.59 -8.72
N TYR A 44 9.32 8.02 -7.58
CA TYR A 44 9.43 8.75 -6.32
C TYR A 44 10.44 8.11 -5.38
N THR A 45 11.14 8.94 -4.62
CA THR A 45 12.02 8.49 -3.54
C THR A 45 11.76 9.32 -2.30
N CYS A 46 11.34 8.64 -1.23
CA CYS A 46 11.19 9.25 0.08
C CYS A 46 12.58 9.33 0.75
N PRO A 47 12.98 10.48 1.31
CA PRO A 47 14.28 10.64 1.96
C PRO A 47 14.54 9.59 3.03
N TRP A 48 13.53 9.26 3.84
CA TRP A 48 13.71 8.34 4.96
C TRP A 48 13.25 6.91 4.65
N LYS A 49 12.22 6.69 3.83
CA LYS A 49 11.73 5.34 3.53
C LYS A 49 12.54 4.64 2.43
N GLY A 50 12.88 5.31 1.32
CA GLY A 50 13.50 4.66 0.16
C GLY A 50 12.77 4.95 -1.15
N ARG A 51 13.10 4.18 -2.20
CA ARG A 51 12.42 4.25 -3.50
C ARG A 51 11.02 3.67 -3.38
N ALA A 52 10.01 4.41 -3.82
CA ALA A 52 8.64 3.90 -3.87
C ALA A 52 8.39 3.17 -5.19
N GLN A 53 7.52 2.17 -5.15
CA GLN A 53 6.83 1.63 -6.31
C GLN A 53 5.37 2.08 -6.21
N TYR A 54 4.93 2.92 -7.15
CA TYR A 54 3.52 3.24 -7.31
C TYR A 54 2.80 2.12 -8.05
N HIS A 55 1.52 1.96 -7.76
CA HIS A 55 0.66 0.95 -8.37
C HIS A 55 -0.64 1.59 -8.81
N ASP A 56 -1.09 1.23 -10.00
CA ASP A 56 -2.48 1.38 -10.38
C ASP A 56 -3.30 0.34 -9.61
N VAL A 57 -4.43 0.74 -9.03
CA VAL A 57 -5.38 -0.18 -8.39
C VAL A 57 -6.37 -0.67 -9.43
N VAL A 58 -6.37 -1.98 -9.70
CA VAL A 58 -7.15 -2.61 -10.75
C VAL A 58 -8.40 -3.27 -10.14
N VAL A 59 -9.57 -2.92 -10.69
CA VAL A 59 -10.86 -3.49 -10.29
C VAL A 59 -11.68 -3.77 -11.54
N GLY A 60 -11.79 -5.05 -11.90
CA GLY A 60 -12.44 -5.48 -13.13
C GLY A 60 -11.75 -4.87 -14.36
N LYS A 61 -12.45 -4.00 -15.08
CA LYS A 61 -11.92 -3.28 -16.27
C LYS A 61 -11.37 -1.89 -15.96
N MET A 62 -11.51 -1.43 -14.71
CA MET A 62 -11.05 -0.12 -14.26
C MET A 62 -9.64 -0.21 -13.68
N ALA A 63 -8.83 0.82 -13.92
CA ALA A 63 -7.55 1.02 -13.26
C ALA A 63 -7.49 2.44 -12.69
N LEU A 64 -7.31 2.55 -11.38
CA LEU A 64 -7.15 3.80 -10.65
C LEU A 64 -5.66 4.15 -10.62
N ARG A 65 -5.28 5.15 -11.41
CA ARG A 65 -3.88 5.49 -11.61
C ARG A 65 -3.21 5.91 -10.30
N ASP A 66 -2.04 5.36 -10.02
CA ASP A 66 -1.24 5.68 -8.83
C ASP A 66 -2.06 5.59 -7.52
N GLY A 67 -3.07 4.70 -7.49
CA GLY A 67 -4.00 4.54 -6.37
C GLY A 67 -3.41 3.83 -5.16
N ALA A 68 -2.21 3.27 -5.29
CA ALA A 68 -1.47 2.66 -4.20
C ALA A 68 0.04 2.87 -4.36
N TRP A 69 0.78 2.67 -3.27
CA TRP A 69 2.24 2.68 -3.29
C TRP A 69 2.82 1.71 -2.25
N SER A 70 4.05 1.29 -2.49
CA SER A 70 4.84 0.46 -1.57
C SER A 70 6.30 0.93 -1.57
N TYR A 71 7.05 0.50 -0.56
CA TYR A 71 8.50 0.68 -0.53
C TYR A 71 9.16 -0.71 -0.51
N PRO A 72 9.55 -1.27 -1.68
CA PRO A 72 10.05 -2.64 -1.75
C PRO A 72 11.36 -2.88 -1.01
N ASN A 73 12.20 -1.83 -0.91
CA ASN A 73 13.47 -1.87 -0.22
C ASN A 73 13.56 -0.63 0.69
N ILE A 74 13.08 -0.75 1.92
CA ILE A 74 13.17 0.36 2.88
C ILE A 74 14.61 0.53 3.39
N LYS A 75 14.93 1.72 3.89
CA LYS A 75 16.16 1.93 4.66
C LYS A 75 16.05 1.22 6.01
N GLU A 76 17.16 0.68 6.50
CA GLU A 76 17.22 0.07 7.85
C GLU A 76 16.72 1.04 8.94
N SER A 77 17.11 2.31 8.84
CA SER A 77 16.64 3.36 9.75
C SER A 77 15.12 3.57 9.73
N ALA A 78 14.44 3.26 8.61
CA ALA A 78 12.99 3.29 8.54
C ALA A 78 12.35 2.14 9.33
N ALA A 79 12.92 0.92 9.22
CA ALA A 79 12.49 -0.22 10.01
C ALA A 79 12.68 0.05 11.51
N THR A 80 13.84 0.59 11.91
CA THR A 80 14.11 0.99 13.30
C THR A 80 13.13 2.06 13.78
N ARG A 81 12.87 3.08 12.96
CA ARG A 81 11.95 4.18 13.32
C ARG A 81 10.51 3.71 13.52
N VAL A 82 10.05 2.76 12.71
CA VAL A 82 8.68 2.22 12.77
C VAL A 82 8.58 1.07 13.77
N GLY A 83 9.69 0.44 14.14
CA GLY A 83 9.75 -0.69 15.07
C GLY A 83 9.50 -2.06 14.43
N ARG A 84 9.36 -2.12 13.11
CA ARG A 84 9.25 -3.36 12.32
C ARG A 84 9.61 -3.12 10.86
N ASP A 85 10.01 -4.18 10.18
CA ASP A 85 10.12 -4.17 8.72
C ASP A 85 8.73 -4.09 8.09
N PHE A 86 8.56 -3.18 7.14
CA PHE A 86 7.36 -2.98 6.34
C PHE A 86 7.69 -2.94 4.84
N SER A 87 8.85 -3.49 4.44
CA SER A 87 9.25 -3.61 3.04
C SER A 87 8.18 -4.31 2.23
N GLY A 88 7.81 -3.69 1.12
CA GLY A 88 6.78 -4.20 0.21
C GLY A 88 5.34 -4.03 0.71
N TYR A 89 5.09 -3.59 1.95
CA TYR A 89 3.73 -3.31 2.40
C TYR A 89 3.13 -2.19 1.55
N VAL A 90 1.82 -2.29 1.31
CA VAL A 90 1.10 -1.42 0.37
C VAL A 90 0.17 -0.50 1.12
N ALA A 91 0.29 0.80 0.86
CA ALA A 91 -0.68 1.81 1.27
C ALA A 91 -1.49 2.28 0.06
N PHE A 92 -2.68 2.82 0.33
CA PHE A 92 -3.63 3.24 -0.70
C PHE A 92 -3.94 4.73 -0.60
N ASP A 93 -4.17 5.38 -1.75
CA ASP A 93 -4.62 6.77 -1.80
C ASP A 93 -6.08 6.85 -1.36
N VAL A 94 -6.31 7.41 -0.18
CA VAL A 94 -7.65 7.50 0.44
C VAL A 94 -8.65 8.35 -0.34
N ARG A 95 -8.19 9.12 -1.33
CA ARG A 95 -9.08 9.84 -2.27
C ARG A 95 -9.69 8.91 -3.33
N GLN A 96 -9.09 7.74 -3.53
CA GLN A 96 -9.46 6.76 -4.55
C GLN A 96 -9.94 5.44 -3.95
N VAL A 97 -9.40 5.05 -2.78
CA VAL A 97 -9.66 3.77 -2.11
C VAL A 97 -10.10 4.02 -0.67
N ARG A 98 -11.24 3.46 -0.27
CA ARG A 98 -11.75 3.61 1.10
C ARG A 98 -11.04 2.63 2.02
N ILE A 99 -10.64 3.08 3.21
CA ILE A 99 -10.11 2.22 4.26
C ILE A 99 -11.18 2.02 5.33
N GLU A 100 -11.46 0.76 5.65
CA GLU A 100 -12.47 0.33 6.63
C GLU A 100 -11.79 -0.51 7.73
N ASN A 101 -12.35 -0.49 8.94
CA ASN A 101 -11.86 -1.26 10.08
C ASN A 101 -12.41 -2.69 10.05
#